data_AF-A0A930ZI21-F1
#
_entry.id   AF-A0A930ZI21-F1
#
_cell.length_a   1.000
_cell.length_b   1.000
_cell.length_c   1.000
_cell.angle_alpha   90.00
_cell.angle_beta   90.00
_cell.angle_gamma   90.00
#
_symmetry.space_group_name_H-M   'P 1'
#
loop_
_entity.id
_entity.type
_entity.pdbx_description
1 polymer ?
#
loop_
_entity_poly.entity_id
_entity_poly.type
_entity_poly.pdbx_seq_one_letter_code
_entity_poly.pdbx_strand_id
1 'polypeptide(L)' 'MHWQTIDQYEDFQLGTEIVWLSSDGVLRGSISEMAQSPEGTVFWLSCAPFWVKPEAVRHAAAHWKASSFSQPPTHP' A
#
# COMPACT_ATOMS: atom_id res chain seq x y z
N MET A 1 1.56 24.15 13.72
CA MET A 1 1.18 22.72 13.59
C MET A 1 2.27 22.03 12.81
N HIS A 2 2.91 21.00 13.39
CA HIS A 2 4.06 20.33 12.78
C HIS A 2 3.58 19.08 12.06
N TRP A 3 3.77 19.04 10.74
CA TRP A 3 3.69 17.79 9.98
C TRP A 3 4.92 16.97 10.35
N GLN A 4 4.72 15.72 10.74
CA GLN A 4 5.80 14.80 11.06
C GLN A 4 5.85 13.71 10.01
N THR A 5 6.97 13.59 9.30
CA THR A 5 7.20 12.48 8.37
C THR A 5 7.41 11.18 9.14
N ILE A 6 6.81 10.10 8.65
CA ILE A 6 6.92 8.77 9.25
C ILE A 6 7.27 7.75 8.15
N ASP A 7 8.01 6.70 8.51
CA ASP A 7 8.46 5.69 7.54
C ASP A 7 7.57 4.44 7.50
N GLN A 8 6.71 4.28 8.52
CA GLN A 8 5.80 3.15 8.66
C GLN A 8 4.49 3.58 9.34
N TYR A 9 3.37 3.05 8.86
CA TYR A 9 2.06 3.20 9.48
C TYR A 9 1.26 1.90 9.30
N GLU A 10 0.88 1.25 10.41
CA GLU A 10 0.26 -0.08 10.40
C GLU A 10 1.09 -1.07 9.55
N ASP A 11 0.49 -1.67 8.51
CA ASP A 11 1.15 -2.58 7.56
C ASP A 11 1.74 -1.86 6.34
N PHE A 12 1.60 -0.52 6.25
CA PHE A 12 2.11 0.28 5.14
C PHE A 12 3.52 0.81 5.43
N GLN A 13 4.40 0.70 4.43
CA GLN A 13 5.75 1.24 4.45
C GLN A 13 6.01 2.08 3.20
N LEU A 14 7.04 2.93 3.25
CA LEU A 14 7.53 3.61 2.06
C LEU A 14 7.92 2.57 1.01
N GLY A 15 7.49 2.80 -0.23
CA GLY A 15 7.67 1.88 -1.36
C GLY A 15 6.62 0.76 -1.44
N THR A 16 5.72 0.59 -0.46
CA THR A 16 4.65 -0.41 -0.55
C THR A 16 3.76 -0.14 -1.77
N GLU A 17 3.52 -1.19 -2.56
CA GLU A 17 2.57 -1.13 -3.66
C GLU A 17 1.13 -1.10 -3.14
N ILE A 18 0.39 -0.10 -3.61
CA ILE A 18 -0.98 0.15 -3.21
C ILE A 18 -1.88 0.30 -4.42
N VAL A 19 -3.17 0.18 -4.16
CA VAL A 19 -4.24 0.48 -5.07
C VAL A 19 -5.06 1.60 -4.45
N TRP A 20 -5.13 2.74 -5.13
CA TRP A 20 -5.93 3.88 -4.75
C TRP A 20 -7.29 3.82 -5.44
N LEU A 21 -8.35 3.88 -4.63
CA LEU A 21 -9.74 3.88 -5.08
C LEU A 21 -10.18 5.34 -5.24
N SER A 22 -9.97 5.90 -6.45
CA SER A 22 -10.44 7.23 -6.82
C SER A 22 -11.86 7.17 -7.40
N SER A 23 -12.52 8.32 -7.48
CA SER A 23 -13.83 8.46 -8.14
C SER A 23 -13.77 8.10 -9.63
N ASP A 24 -12.63 8.34 -10.28
CA ASP A 24 -12.38 7.97 -11.68
C ASP A 24 -12.02 6.49 -11.87
N GLY A 25 -11.84 5.75 -10.77
CA GLY A 25 -11.55 4.32 -10.79
C GLY A 25 -10.34 3.93 -9.97
N VAL A 26 -9.80 2.76 -10.30
CA VAL A 26 -8.78 2.07 -9.52
C VAL A 26 -7.40 2.35 -10.09
N LEU A 27 -6.58 3.11 -9.38
CA LEU A 27 -5.22 3.47 -9.79
C LEU A 27 -4.19 2.71 -8.97
N ARG A 28 -3.25 2.05 -9.64
CA ARG A 28 -2.12 1.37 -8.97
C ARG A 28 -0.95 2.33 -8.83
N GLY A 29 -0.33 2.32 -7.66
CA GLY A 29 0.85 3.13 -7.38
C GLY A 29 1.63 2.56 -6.20
N SER A 30 2.50 3.39 -5.66
CA SER A 30 3.29 3.08 -4.46
C SER A 30 3.31 4.27 -3.53
N ILE A 31 3.50 4.00 -2.24
CA ILE A 31 3.67 5.05 -1.23
C ILE A 31 5.07 5.65 -1.39
N SER A 32 5.17 6.92 -1.76
CA SER A 32 6.44 7.63 -1.88
C SER A 32 6.83 8.29 -0.57
N GLU A 33 5.86 8.83 0.19
CA GLU A 33 6.08 9.51 1.46
C GLU A 33 4.87 9.33 2.38
N MET A 34 5.08 9.37 3.70
CA MET A 34 3.99 9.36 4.68
C MET A 34 4.23 10.45 5.73
N ALA A 35 3.15 11.09 6.14
CA ALA A 35 3.19 12.13 7.14
C ALA A 35 1.99 12.03 8.08
N GLN A 36 2.21 12.38 9.34
CA GLN A 36 1.15 12.52 10.34
C GLN A 36 0.76 14.00 10.44
N SER A 37 -0.50 14.27 10.10
CA SER A 37 -1.13 15.57 10.25
C SER A 37 -1.98 15.61 11.53
N PRO A 38 -2.41 16.79 12.00
CA PRO A 38 -3.33 16.91 13.14
C PRO A 38 -4.66 16.18 12.96
N GLU A 39 -5.07 15.98 11.70
CA GLU A 39 -6.33 15.31 11.33
C GLU A 39 -6.14 13.78 11.14
N GLY A 40 -4.89 13.31 11.11
CA GLY A 40 -4.54 11.91 10.91
C GLY A 40 -3.40 11.68 9.92
N THR A 41 -3.08 10.43 9.67
CA THR A 41 -2.02 10.02 8.74
C THR A 41 -2.43 10.25 7.30
N VAL A 42 -1.49 10.69 6.47
CA VAL A 42 -1.65 10.88 5.03
C VAL A 42 -0.47 10.29 4.27
N PHE A 43 -0.74 9.81 3.05
CA PHE A 43 0.22 9.16 2.17
C PHE A 43 0.37 9.96 0.88
N TRP A 44 1.61 10.17 0.46
CA TRP A 44 1.94 10.68 -0.87
C TRP A 44 2.12 9.49 -1.80
N LEU A 45 1.32 9.41 -2.85
CA LEU A 45 1.33 8.28 -3.77
C LEU A 45 2.06 8.66 -5.05
N SER A 46 2.79 7.72 -5.65
CA SER A 46 3.42 7.94 -6.97
C SER A 46 2.41 8.17 -8.10
N CYS A 47 1.17 7.73 -7.93
CA CYS A 47 0.09 7.87 -8.91
C CYS A 47 -0.83 9.08 -8.68
N ALA A 48 -0.62 9.87 -7.62
CA ALA A 48 -1.47 11.02 -7.29
C ALA A 48 -0.61 12.23 -6.89
N PRO A 49 -0.84 13.43 -7.47
CA PRO A 49 -0.08 14.63 -7.14
C PRO A 49 -0.56 15.32 -5.85
N PHE A 50 -1.07 14.56 -4.87
CA PHE A 50 -1.60 15.09 -3.61
C PHE A 50 -1.57 14.04 -2.49
N TRP A 51 -1.69 14.51 -1.25
CA TRP A 51 -1.79 13.69 -0.05
C TRP A 51 -3.14 12.97 0.04
N VAL A 52 -3.11 11.66 0.21
CA VAL A 52 -4.29 10.78 0.27
C VAL A 52 -4.39 10.15 1.65
N LYS A 53 -5.60 10.00 2.17
CA LYS A 53 -5.82 9.30 3.45
C LYS A 53 -5.66 7.78 3.29
N PRO A 54 -5.18 7.07 4.33
CA PRO A 54 -5.00 5.61 4.30
C PRO A 54 -6.30 4.86 3.97
N GLU A 55 -7.46 5.40 4.37
CA GLU A 55 -8.77 4.80 4.10
C GLU A 55 -9.12 4.67 2.61
N ALA A 56 -8.54 5.51 1.75
CA ALA A 56 -8.77 5.50 0.31
C ALA A 56 -7.81 4.56 -0.44
N VAL A 57 -6.80 4.00 0.23
CA VAL A 57 -5.86 3.04 -0.36
C VAL A 57 -6.13 1.63 0.16
N ARG A 58 -5.76 0.64 -0.64
CA ARG A 58 -5.70 -0.77 -0.26
C ARG A 58 -4.32 -1.30 -0.63
N HIS A 59 -3.84 -2.30 0.08
CA HIS A 59 -2.67 -3.03 -0.37
C HIS A 59 -2.93 -3.56 -1.77
N ALA A 60 -1.97 -3.37 -2.68
CA ALA A 60 -2.03 -3.97 -4.02
C ALA A 60 -1.81 -5.49 -3.98
N ALA A 61 -2.09 -6.13 -2.81
CA ALA A 61 -1.69 -7.45 -2.38
C ALA A 61 -1.38 -8.34 -3.57
N ALA A 62 -0.12 -8.77 -3.64
CA ALA A 62 0.40 -9.72 -4.60
C ALA A 62 -0.55 -10.92 -4.70
N HIS A 63 -1.52 -10.83 -5.60
CA HIS A 63 -2.33 -11.96 -6.01
C HIS A 63 -1.44 -12.81 -6.93
N TRP A 64 -0.33 -13.32 -6.41
CA TRP A 64 0.43 -14.37 -7.04
C TRP A 64 1.24 -15.15 -5.99
N LYS A 65 0.77 -16.39 -5.78
CA LYS A 65 1.48 -17.55 -5.22
C LYS A 65 1.59 -17.69 -3.69
N ALA A 66 0.50 -18.17 -3.11
CA ALA A 66 0.57 -19.37 -2.27
C ALA A 66 0.07 -20.60 -3.06
N SER A 67 0.63 -20.77 -4.27
CA SER A 67 0.55 -22.02 -5.03
C SER A 67 1.97 -22.54 -5.23
N SER A 68 2.51 -23.17 -4.18
CA SER A 68 3.55 -24.20 -4.29
C SER A 68 2.97 -25.37 -3.52
N PHE A 69 2.24 -26.30 -4.15
CA PHE A 69 2.78 -27.36 -5.01
C PHE A 69 4.09 -27.93 -4.47
N SER A 70 3.96 -28.99 -3.68
CA SER A 70 4.92 -30.09 -3.59
C SER A 70 4.14 -31.33 -3.16
N GLN A 71 3.54 -32.03 -4.13
CA GLN A 71 3.20 -33.44 -3.97
C GLN A 71 4.50 -34.20 -3.67
N PRO A 72 4.58 -35.04 -2.61
CA PRO A 72 5.65 -36.02 -2.53
C PRO A 72 5.38 -37.12 -3.58
N PRO A 73 6.31 -37.44 -4.49
CA PRO A 73 6.25 -38.70 -5.20
C PRO A 73 6.79 -39.79 -4.26
N THR A 74 5.94 -40.70 -3.81
CA THR A 74 6.42 -41.93 -3.18
C THR A 74 5.57 -43.10 -3.64
N HIS A 75 6.06 -43.78 -4.67
CA HIS A 75 5.73 -45.17 -5.00
C HIS A 75 7.05 -45.95 -4.91
N PRO A 76 7.07 -47.04 -4.14
CA PRO A 76 7.62 -48.30 -4.66
C PRO A 76 6.50 -49.29 -4.94
#